data_AF-A0AAD6UZ08-F1
#
_entry.id   AF-A0AAD6UZ08-F1
#
_cell.length_a   1.000
_cell.length_b   1.000
_cell.length_c   1.000
_cell.angle_alpha   90.00
_cell.angle_beta   90.00
_cell.angle_gamma   90.00
#
_symmetry.space_group_name_H-M   'P 1'
#
loop_
_entity.id
_entity.type
_entity.pdbx_description
1 polymer ?
#
loop_
_entity_poly.entity_id
_entity_poly.type
_entity_poly.pdbx_seq_one_letter_code
_entity_poly.pdbx_strand_id
1 'polypeptide(L)'
;GHNMPKPANEVYRLLASQKHGAPQFTPEPNENLPNEYRAVGVSIGDVGIWRDGSFVVLFNTCRPMVHSINSAADVPEGFTPFPLRTRDISRHRSYHSPGSIISSAKFSQISLSIGGSSAGFNFEKKAHLFCRRFFPVTVGGSITFSLRSKAAAILVLPDGASRENLIPVEAFRTYVRQYSRQWYAFAQDCVARTGGSLFVVTGCDKATSWGLATSSATSAAVGFSLKFAVLGVAEGTLAPQFEWQDFGSATVRTSSSNACAENQCIFIRGIGGDFPPS
;
A
#
# COMPACT_ATOMS: atom_id res chain seq x y z
N GLY A 1 -5.47 -24.26 24.00
CA GLY A 1 -4.87 -24.05 22.66
C GLY A 1 -4.39 -22.62 22.58
N HIS A 2 -3.09 -22.41 22.48
CA HIS A 2 -2.47 -21.09 22.60
C HIS A 2 -2.89 -20.14 21.46
N ASN A 3 -3.41 -18.98 21.84
CA ASN A 3 -3.77 -17.86 20.96
C ASN A 3 -2.47 -17.23 20.42
N MET A 4 -1.88 -17.79 19.38
CA MET A 4 -0.72 -17.16 18.73
C MET A 4 -1.17 -15.86 18.04
N PRO A 5 -0.40 -14.77 18.19
CA PRO A 5 -0.68 -13.51 17.49
C PRO A 5 -0.64 -13.74 15.97
N LYS A 6 -1.57 -13.09 15.26
CA LYS A 6 -1.65 -13.20 13.80
C LYS A 6 -0.43 -12.54 13.16
N PRO A 7 0.06 -13.05 12.02
CA PRO A 7 1.10 -12.37 11.24
C PRO A 7 0.72 -10.93 10.90
N ALA A 8 1.69 -10.01 10.98
CA ALA A 8 1.50 -8.58 10.73
C ALA A 8 0.83 -8.29 9.39
N ASN A 9 1.28 -8.96 8.33
CA ASN A 9 0.72 -8.82 6.98
C ASN A 9 -0.74 -9.29 6.88
N GLU A 10 -1.18 -10.26 7.69
CA GLU A 10 -2.59 -10.67 7.77
C GLU A 10 -3.42 -9.62 8.51
N VAL A 11 -2.89 -9.08 9.61
CA VAL A 11 -3.54 -7.98 10.35
C VAL A 11 -3.67 -6.73 9.48
N TYR A 12 -2.67 -6.44 8.64
CA TYR A 12 -2.70 -5.28 7.76
C TYR A 12 -3.86 -5.30 6.75
N ARG A 13 -4.33 -6.50 6.36
CA ARG A 13 -5.49 -6.65 5.45
C ARG A 13 -6.78 -6.08 6.02
N LEU A 14 -6.87 -5.86 7.34
CA LEU A 14 -8.03 -5.22 7.96
C LEU A 14 -8.31 -3.80 7.41
N LEU A 15 -7.31 -3.13 6.82
CA LEU A 15 -7.51 -1.86 6.10
C LEU A 15 -8.42 -1.97 4.88
N ALA A 16 -8.65 -3.18 4.33
CA ALA A 16 -9.61 -3.39 3.25
C ALA A 16 -11.04 -2.95 3.63
N SER A 17 -11.37 -2.92 4.93
CA SER A 17 -12.63 -2.37 5.45
C SER A 17 -12.87 -0.90 5.09
N GLN A 18 -11.81 -0.15 4.77
CA GLN A 18 -11.88 1.25 4.37
C GLN A 18 -12.23 1.46 2.88
N LYS A 19 -12.46 0.37 2.13
CA LYS A 19 -12.95 0.40 0.73
C LYS A 19 -12.04 1.12 -0.26
N HIS A 20 -10.73 1.17 0.01
CA HIS A 20 -9.75 1.71 -0.94
C HIS A 20 -9.17 0.67 -1.91
N GLY A 21 -9.43 -0.62 -1.66
CA GLY A 21 -8.84 -1.76 -2.38
C GLY A 21 -8.16 -2.72 -1.41
N ALA A 22 -7.37 -3.63 -1.95
CA ALA A 22 -6.49 -4.50 -1.17
C ALA A 22 -5.26 -3.71 -0.70
N PRO A 23 -5.00 -3.63 0.63
CA PRO A 23 -3.83 -2.93 1.15
C PRO A 23 -2.54 -3.72 0.87
N GLN A 24 -1.48 -3.01 0.52
CA GLN A 24 -0.14 -3.55 0.27
C GLN A 24 0.72 -3.45 1.54
N PHE A 25 1.10 -4.58 2.13
CA PHE A 25 1.97 -4.57 3.31
C PHE A 25 3.40 -4.13 2.97
N THR A 26 3.83 -4.33 1.71
CA THR A 26 5.11 -3.84 1.15
C THR A 26 4.81 -2.91 -0.03
N PRO A 27 4.64 -1.61 0.23
CA PRO A 27 4.36 -0.64 -0.84
C PRO A 27 5.51 -0.44 -1.82
N GLU A 28 6.76 -0.68 -1.41
CA GLU A 28 7.95 -0.45 -2.24
C GLU A 28 8.02 -1.41 -3.44
N PRO A 29 8.48 -0.95 -4.62
CA PRO A 29 8.78 -1.84 -5.74
C PRO A 29 9.89 -2.84 -5.38
N ASN A 30 9.77 -4.07 -5.87
CA ASN A 30 10.81 -5.09 -5.71
C ASN A 30 12.10 -4.66 -6.45
N GLU A 31 13.25 -4.75 -5.77
CA GLU A 31 14.55 -4.33 -6.31
C GLU A 31 15.02 -5.14 -7.52
N ASN A 32 14.52 -6.38 -7.67
CA ASN A 32 14.84 -7.25 -8.80
C ASN A 32 14.07 -6.88 -10.08
N LEU A 33 13.16 -5.90 -10.03
CA LEU A 33 12.42 -5.44 -11.21
C LEU A 33 13.22 -4.40 -12.01
N PRO A 34 12.98 -4.27 -13.33
CA PRO A 34 13.65 -3.29 -14.16
C PRO A 34 13.55 -1.87 -13.61
N ASN A 35 14.62 -1.07 -13.76
CA ASN A 35 14.69 0.31 -13.25
C ASN A 35 13.50 1.17 -13.67
N GLU A 36 13.08 1.05 -14.93
CA GLU A 36 11.93 1.77 -15.48
C GLU A 36 10.63 1.41 -14.74
N TYR A 37 10.44 0.14 -14.39
CA TYR A 37 9.29 -0.28 -13.60
C TYR A 37 9.42 0.22 -12.16
N ARG A 38 10.60 0.13 -11.55
CA ARG A 38 10.83 0.66 -10.19
C ARG A 38 10.54 2.15 -10.09
N ALA A 39 10.76 2.93 -11.14
CA ALA A 39 10.45 4.36 -11.16
C ALA A 39 8.93 4.67 -11.07
N VAL A 40 8.07 3.73 -11.48
CA VAL A 40 6.60 3.92 -11.51
C VAL A 40 5.85 3.05 -10.51
N GLY A 41 6.36 1.86 -10.18
CA GLY A 41 5.70 0.85 -9.36
C GLY A 41 4.46 0.24 -10.00
N VAL A 42 3.64 -0.42 -9.17
CA VAL A 42 2.41 -1.12 -9.59
C VAL A 42 1.54 -0.23 -10.46
N SER A 43 1.10 -0.75 -11.61
CA SER A 43 0.39 0.03 -12.63
C SER A 43 -0.83 -0.70 -13.15
N ILE A 44 -1.78 0.04 -13.72
CA ILE A 44 -2.95 -0.54 -14.41
C ILE A 44 -2.46 -1.52 -15.49
N GLY A 45 -3.06 -2.70 -15.52
CA GLY A 45 -2.69 -3.79 -16.42
C GLY A 45 -1.68 -4.77 -15.86
N ASP A 46 -1.07 -4.51 -14.69
CA ASP A 46 -0.21 -5.50 -14.05
C ASP A 46 -1.00 -6.76 -13.72
N VAL A 47 -0.49 -7.90 -14.16
CA VAL A 47 -0.96 -9.23 -13.83
C VAL A 47 0.01 -9.82 -12.82
N GLY A 48 -0.51 -10.35 -11.73
CA GLY A 48 0.33 -10.84 -10.65
C GLY A 48 -0.40 -11.71 -9.64
N ILE A 49 0.29 -12.03 -8.56
CA ILE A 49 -0.21 -12.85 -7.47
C ILE A 49 0.03 -12.18 -6.13
N TRP A 50 -0.81 -12.51 -5.14
CA TRP A 50 -0.60 -12.08 -3.76
C TRP A 50 0.32 -13.07 -3.03
N ARG A 51 1.39 -12.56 -2.42
CA ARG A 51 2.35 -13.32 -1.61
C ARG A 51 2.74 -12.50 -0.40
N ASP A 52 2.63 -13.08 0.79
CA ASP A 52 3.05 -12.47 2.07
C ASP A 52 2.47 -11.06 2.31
N GLY A 53 1.22 -10.84 1.87
CA GLY A 53 0.52 -9.56 2.01
C GLY A 53 0.99 -8.49 1.04
N SER A 54 1.74 -8.89 0.01
CA SER A 54 2.21 -8.01 -1.05
C SER A 54 1.84 -8.53 -2.44
N PHE A 55 1.64 -7.64 -3.41
CA PHE A 55 1.38 -8.01 -4.79
C PHE A 55 2.71 -8.16 -5.54
N VAL A 56 2.89 -9.32 -6.17
CA VAL A 56 4.05 -9.66 -7.00
C VAL A 56 3.61 -9.61 -8.46
N VAL A 57 4.14 -8.63 -9.20
CA VAL A 57 3.90 -8.48 -10.65
C VAL A 57 4.62 -9.59 -11.42
N LEU A 58 3.94 -10.14 -12.42
CA LEU A 58 4.50 -11.08 -13.39
C LEU A 58 4.76 -10.38 -14.72
N PHE A 59 3.75 -9.70 -15.27
CA PHE A 59 3.84 -8.91 -16.51
C PHE A 59 2.77 -7.82 -16.52
N ASN A 60 2.82 -6.91 -17.49
CA ASN A 60 1.79 -5.88 -17.69
C ASN A 60 1.09 -6.06 -19.05
N THR A 61 -0.22 -6.28 -18.99
CA THR A 61 -1.08 -6.56 -20.13
C THR A 61 -1.36 -5.37 -21.04
N CYS A 62 -1.08 -4.15 -20.58
CA CYS A 62 -1.26 -2.90 -21.33
C CYS A 62 0.04 -2.44 -21.99
N ARG A 63 1.17 -3.15 -21.78
CA ARG A 63 2.47 -2.83 -22.37
C ARG A 63 2.82 -3.80 -23.50
N PRO A 64 3.56 -3.36 -24.53
CA PRO A 64 4.10 -4.26 -25.56
C PRO A 64 5.00 -5.34 -24.97
N MET A 65 5.18 -6.44 -25.69
CA MET A 65 6.09 -7.54 -25.30
C MET A 65 7.53 -7.06 -25.10
N VAL A 66 7.99 -6.11 -25.92
CA VAL A 66 9.35 -5.54 -25.87
C VAL A 66 9.57 -4.53 -24.74
N HIS A 67 8.53 -4.22 -23.96
CA HIS A 67 8.66 -3.32 -22.81
C HIS A 67 9.42 -4.02 -21.68
N SER A 68 10.27 -3.29 -20.95
CA SER A 68 11.17 -3.83 -19.92
C SER A 68 10.52 -4.81 -18.93
N ILE A 69 9.35 -4.47 -18.37
CA ILE A 69 8.60 -5.35 -17.45
C ILE A 69 8.15 -6.68 -18.08
N ASN A 70 7.86 -6.70 -19.37
CA ASN A 70 7.39 -7.89 -20.10
C ASN A 70 8.56 -8.70 -20.67
N SER A 71 9.60 -8.02 -21.16
CA SER A 71 10.79 -8.69 -21.69
C SER A 71 11.64 -9.35 -20.60
N ALA A 72 11.58 -8.84 -19.36
CA ALA A 72 12.34 -9.39 -18.24
C ALA A 72 11.73 -10.66 -17.63
N ALA A 73 10.43 -10.88 -17.80
CA ALA A 73 9.68 -11.94 -17.12
C ALA A 73 9.03 -12.96 -18.07
N ASP A 74 9.24 -12.79 -19.38
CA ASP A 74 8.45 -13.40 -20.45
C ASP A 74 6.94 -13.07 -20.35
N VAL A 75 6.21 -13.34 -21.42
CA VAL A 75 4.75 -13.16 -21.47
C VAL A 75 4.08 -14.45 -21.94
N PRO A 76 2.80 -14.67 -21.62
CA PRO A 76 2.04 -15.83 -22.09
C PRO A 76 2.05 -15.96 -23.61
N GLU A 77 1.96 -17.18 -24.13
CA GLU A 77 1.86 -17.43 -25.57
C GLU A 77 0.64 -16.71 -26.18
N GLY A 78 0.81 -16.12 -27.37
CA GLY A 78 -0.26 -15.34 -28.02
C GLY A 78 -0.53 -13.98 -27.38
N PHE A 79 0.39 -13.47 -26.55
CA PHE A 79 0.26 -12.20 -25.86
C PHE A 79 -0.15 -11.06 -26.80
N THR A 80 -1.33 -10.48 -26.54
CA THR A 80 -1.87 -9.34 -27.27
C THR A 80 -2.14 -8.22 -26.28
N PRO A 81 -1.44 -7.07 -26.31
CA PRO A 81 -1.65 -6.00 -25.35
C PRO A 81 -3.05 -5.39 -25.42
N PHE A 82 -3.63 -5.03 -24.27
CA PHE A 82 -4.82 -4.19 -24.21
C PHE A 82 -4.46 -2.76 -24.62
N PRO A 83 -5.18 -2.13 -25.57
CA PRO A 83 -4.87 -0.79 -26.06
C PRO A 83 -5.30 0.29 -25.06
N LEU A 84 -4.53 0.46 -23.98
CA LEU A 84 -4.77 1.45 -22.94
C LEU A 84 -4.37 2.87 -23.39
N ARG A 85 -5.32 3.80 -23.42
CA ARG A 85 -5.07 5.22 -23.74
C ARG A 85 -5.04 6.05 -22.46
N THR A 86 -4.37 7.20 -22.50
CA THR A 86 -4.34 8.13 -21.33
C THR A 86 -5.74 8.53 -20.85
N ARG A 87 -6.69 8.72 -21.77
CA ARG A 87 -8.09 9.05 -21.45
C ARG A 87 -8.86 7.92 -20.77
N ASP A 88 -8.35 6.70 -20.80
CA ASP A 88 -8.97 5.54 -20.16
C ASP A 88 -8.59 5.46 -18.67
N ILE A 89 -7.73 6.37 -18.19
CA ILE A 89 -7.26 6.43 -16.81
C ILE A 89 -7.80 7.70 -16.15
N SER A 90 -8.59 7.53 -15.08
CA SER A 90 -8.90 8.60 -14.15
C SER A 90 -7.77 8.72 -13.13
N ARG A 91 -7.15 9.90 -13.03
CA ARG A 91 -6.05 10.19 -12.10
C ARG A 91 -6.42 11.35 -11.17
N HIS A 92 -6.29 11.11 -9.87
CA HIS A 92 -6.43 12.11 -8.82
C HIS A 92 -5.13 12.22 -8.03
N ARG A 93 -4.35 13.28 -8.24
CA ARG A 93 -3.02 13.46 -7.62
C ARG A 93 -3.07 13.61 -6.10
N SER A 94 -4.14 14.18 -5.56
CA SER A 94 -4.28 14.43 -4.12
C SER A 94 -5.53 13.72 -3.59
N TYR A 95 -5.68 12.44 -3.94
CA TYR A 95 -6.85 11.66 -3.53
C TYR A 95 -6.90 11.48 -2.01
N HIS A 96 -5.77 11.12 -1.41
CA HIS A 96 -5.56 11.23 0.03
C HIS A 96 -4.83 12.54 0.31
N SER A 97 -5.38 13.37 1.19
CA SER A 97 -4.72 14.63 1.58
C SER A 97 -3.46 14.36 2.41
N PRO A 98 -2.46 15.26 2.39
CA PRO A 98 -1.33 15.20 3.32
C PRO A 98 -1.78 15.06 4.79
N GLY A 99 -1.09 14.20 5.53
CA GLY A 99 -1.42 13.82 6.90
C GLY A 99 -2.63 12.89 7.04
N SER A 100 -3.08 12.23 5.97
CA SER A 100 -4.18 11.27 6.07
C SER A 100 -3.80 10.07 6.94
N ILE A 101 -4.77 9.60 7.73
CA ILE A 101 -4.64 8.37 8.53
C ILE A 101 -5.78 7.44 8.15
N ILE A 102 -5.42 6.23 7.77
CA ILE A 102 -6.34 5.15 7.42
C ILE A 102 -6.16 4.07 8.48
N SER A 103 -7.25 3.69 9.15
CA SER A 103 -7.20 2.74 10.27
C SER A 103 -8.32 1.72 10.14
N SER A 104 -8.04 0.48 10.53
CA SER A 104 -9.04 -0.58 10.58
C SER A 104 -9.92 -0.53 11.83
N ALA A 105 -9.52 0.25 12.85
CA ALA A 105 -10.20 0.34 14.14
C ALA A 105 -10.38 1.80 14.57
N LYS A 106 -11.35 2.03 15.46
CA LYS A 106 -11.58 3.35 16.05
C LYS A 106 -10.45 3.70 17.02
N PHE A 107 -9.95 4.92 16.91
CA PHE A 107 -9.02 5.49 17.88
C PHE A 107 -9.77 5.78 19.19
N SER A 108 -9.17 5.41 20.32
CA SER A 108 -9.60 5.88 21.64
C SER A 108 -8.90 7.17 22.04
N GLN A 109 -7.65 7.36 21.61
CA GLN A 109 -6.87 8.56 21.90
C GLN A 109 -5.81 8.77 20.81
N ILE A 110 -5.52 10.03 20.50
CA ILE A 110 -4.33 10.42 19.74
C ILE A 110 -3.66 11.54 20.54
N SER A 111 -2.35 11.41 20.79
CA SER A 111 -1.57 12.46 21.45
C SER A 111 -0.36 12.85 20.62
N LEU A 112 0.00 14.13 20.68
CA LEU A 112 1.24 14.65 20.12
C LEU A 112 2.16 15.03 21.26
N SER A 113 3.43 14.65 21.16
CA SER A 113 4.49 15.15 22.02
C SER A 113 5.46 16.01 21.20
N ILE A 114 5.92 17.14 21.74
CA ILE A 114 6.95 18.02 21.16
C ILE A 114 7.79 18.56 22.32
N GLY A 115 9.11 18.36 22.31
CA GLY A 115 10.01 18.99 23.29
C GLY A 115 9.62 18.76 24.76
N GLY A 116 9.14 17.56 25.10
CA GLY A 116 8.69 17.20 26.45
C GLY A 116 7.25 17.63 26.82
N SER A 117 6.59 18.46 26.01
CA SER A 117 5.17 18.81 26.16
C SER A 117 4.30 17.82 25.40
N SER A 118 3.20 17.36 25.99
CA SER A 118 2.23 16.49 25.31
C SER A 118 0.83 17.11 25.30
N ALA A 119 0.19 17.09 24.14
CA ALA A 119 -1.21 17.46 23.97
C ALA A 119 -1.99 16.21 23.57
N GLY A 120 -2.82 15.71 24.49
CA GLY A 120 -3.71 14.58 24.25
C GLY A 120 -5.10 15.03 23.81
N PHE A 121 -5.69 14.32 22.84
CA PHE A 121 -7.04 14.62 22.37
C PHE A 121 -7.87 13.32 22.30
N ASN A 122 -9.04 13.34 22.95
CA ASN A 122 -10.07 12.31 22.79
C ASN A 122 -10.87 12.58 21.52
N PHE A 123 -11.10 11.54 20.72
CA PHE A 123 -11.31 11.76 19.30
C PHE A 123 -12.55 11.08 18.73
N GLU A 124 -13.52 11.89 18.26
CA GLU A 124 -14.62 11.40 17.40
C GLU A 124 -14.62 11.95 15.93
N LYS A 125 -14.24 13.19 15.55
CA LYS A 125 -14.26 13.64 14.08
C LYS A 125 -13.21 14.64 13.42
N LYS A 126 -11.89 14.62 13.63
CA LYS A 126 -10.82 15.63 13.36
C LYS A 126 -9.37 15.08 13.48
N ALA A 127 -9.12 13.77 13.65
CA ALA A 127 -7.75 13.20 13.64
C ALA A 127 -6.98 13.54 12.35
N HIS A 128 -7.67 13.49 11.21
CA HIS A 128 -7.17 13.94 9.91
C HIS A 128 -6.80 15.44 9.90
N LEU A 129 -7.59 16.28 10.58
CA LEU A 129 -7.37 17.73 10.65
C LEU A 129 -6.14 18.05 11.50
N PHE A 130 -5.89 17.23 12.53
CA PHE A 130 -4.70 17.31 13.36
C PHE A 130 -3.45 17.00 12.53
N CYS A 131 -3.35 15.80 11.98
CA CYS A 131 -2.18 15.41 11.20
C CYS A 131 -1.91 16.35 10.02
N ARG A 132 -2.95 16.80 9.30
CA ARG A 132 -2.80 17.79 8.22
C ARG A 132 -2.23 19.14 8.68
N ARG A 133 -2.43 19.54 9.94
CA ARG A 133 -1.89 20.79 10.51
C ARG A 133 -0.44 20.64 10.97
N PHE A 134 -0.06 19.44 11.44
CA PHE A 134 1.23 19.21 12.10
C PHE A 134 2.27 18.53 11.20
N PHE A 135 1.87 17.92 10.09
CA PHE A 135 2.78 17.57 9.00
C PHE A 135 3.04 18.81 8.12
N PRO A 136 4.30 19.26 7.91
CA PRO A 136 5.60 18.70 8.31
C PRO A 136 6.30 19.43 9.50
N VAL A 137 5.56 20.17 10.32
CA VAL A 137 6.08 21.29 11.15
C VAL A 137 6.74 20.86 12.46
N THR A 138 6.76 19.57 12.81
CA THR A 138 7.17 19.13 14.15
C THR A 138 8.48 18.35 14.14
N VAL A 139 9.61 19.06 14.18
CA VAL A 139 10.93 18.46 14.43
C VAL A 139 11.03 18.03 15.90
N GLY A 140 11.38 16.77 16.17
CA GLY A 140 11.55 16.25 17.54
C GLY A 140 10.24 15.94 18.28
N GLY A 141 9.15 15.67 17.55
CA GLY A 141 7.87 15.29 18.12
C GLY A 141 7.41 13.88 17.76
N SER A 142 6.38 13.37 18.45
CA SER A 142 5.77 12.06 18.16
C SER A 142 4.25 12.11 18.21
N ILE A 143 3.59 11.42 17.28
CA ILE A 143 2.15 11.16 17.32
C ILE A 143 1.94 9.75 17.86
N THR A 144 1.34 9.66 19.03
CA THR A 144 0.92 8.40 19.65
C THR A 144 -0.55 8.15 19.33
N PHE A 145 -0.84 6.98 18.78
CA PHE A 145 -2.16 6.45 18.54
C PHE A 145 -2.54 5.45 19.63
N SER A 146 -3.77 5.46 20.09
CA SER A 146 -4.30 4.40 20.95
C SER A 146 -5.64 3.93 20.41
N LEU A 147 -5.81 2.62 20.31
CA LEU A 147 -6.95 1.96 19.71
C LEU A 147 -7.52 0.93 20.68
N ARG A 148 -8.83 0.74 20.61
CA ARG A 148 -9.53 -0.31 21.35
C ARG A 148 -9.93 -1.42 20.39
N SER A 149 -9.01 -2.34 20.14
CA SER A 149 -9.25 -3.54 19.34
C SER A 149 -8.26 -4.64 19.69
N LYS A 150 -8.66 -5.91 19.51
CA LYS A 150 -7.76 -7.07 19.61
C LYS A 150 -6.79 -7.16 18.43
N ALA A 151 -7.15 -6.55 17.29
CA ALA A 151 -6.28 -6.43 16.13
C ALA A 151 -6.53 -5.09 15.42
N ALA A 152 -5.46 -4.39 15.08
CA ALA A 152 -5.53 -3.08 14.43
C ALA A 152 -4.42 -2.91 13.41
N ALA A 153 -4.76 -2.26 12.31
CA ALA A 153 -3.83 -1.81 11.29
C ALA A 153 -4.04 -0.30 11.06
N ILE A 154 -2.94 0.42 10.91
CA ILE A 154 -2.91 1.85 10.62
C ILE A 154 -1.94 2.08 9.47
N LEU A 155 -2.33 3.00 8.59
CA LEU A 155 -1.50 3.60 7.57
C LEU A 155 -1.57 5.13 7.71
N VAL A 156 -0.42 5.76 7.83
CA VAL A 156 -0.24 7.21 7.85
C VAL A 156 0.38 7.62 6.52
N LEU A 157 -0.15 8.69 5.93
CA LEU A 157 0.27 9.25 4.65
C LEU A 157 0.70 10.71 4.85
N PRO A 158 1.96 10.97 5.23
CA PRO A 158 2.48 12.31 5.50
C PRO A 158 2.28 13.27 4.33
N ASP A 159 2.68 12.84 3.11
CA ASP A 159 2.54 13.65 1.89
C ASP A 159 1.21 13.41 1.15
N GLY A 160 0.36 12.54 1.70
CA GLY A 160 -0.86 12.08 1.03
C GLY A 160 -0.57 10.97 0.01
N ALA A 161 -1.50 10.77 -0.92
CA ALA A 161 -1.35 9.78 -1.98
C ALA A 161 -2.24 10.08 -3.19
N SER A 162 -1.75 9.71 -4.36
CA SER A 162 -2.51 9.75 -5.60
C SER A 162 -3.35 8.49 -5.77
N ARG A 163 -4.33 8.57 -6.68
CA ARG A 163 -5.18 7.46 -7.09
C ARG A 163 -5.29 7.42 -8.61
N GLU A 164 -5.15 6.22 -9.15
CA GLU A 164 -5.42 5.90 -10.55
C GLU A 164 -6.48 4.81 -10.64
N ASN A 165 -7.41 4.96 -11.58
CA ASN A 165 -8.43 3.97 -11.89
C ASN A 165 -8.65 3.87 -13.40
N LEU A 166 -8.83 2.65 -13.87
CA LEU A 166 -9.30 2.36 -15.22
C LEU A 166 -10.78 2.72 -15.33
N ILE A 167 -11.14 3.46 -16.39
CA ILE A 167 -12.51 3.87 -16.69
C ILE A 167 -13.26 2.78 -17.46
N PRO A 168 -12.76 2.22 -18.59
CA PRO A 168 -13.48 1.20 -19.36
C PRO A 168 -13.34 -0.20 -18.73
N VAL A 169 -13.76 -0.34 -17.47
CA VAL A 169 -13.61 -1.59 -16.69
C VAL A 169 -14.27 -2.78 -17.39
N GLU A 170 -15.42 -2.59 -18.06
CA GLU A 170 -16.11 -3.70 -18.73
C GLU A 170 -15.40 -4.18 -20.00
N ALA A 171 -14.89 -3.27 -20.84
CA ALA A 171 -14.07 -3.66 -22.00
C ALA A 171 -12.80 -4.39 -21.55
N PHE A 172 -12.18 -3.91 -20.47
CA PHE A 172 -11.01 -4.55 -19.89
C PHE A 172 -11.34 -5.91 -19.26
N ARG A 173 -12.50 -6.06 -18.60
CA ARG A 173 -12.98 -7.35 -18.09
C ARG A 173 -13.18 -8.38 -19.20
N THR A 174 -13.77 -7.98 -20.33
CA THR A 174 -13.94 -8.86 -21.49
C THR A 174 -12.58 -9.32 -22.02
N TYR A 175 -11.63 -8.40 -22.15
CA TYR A 175 -10.26 -8.72 -22.52
C TYR A 175 -9.61 -9.69 -21.52
N VAL A 176 -9.69 -9.40 -20.23
CA VAL A 176 -9.14 -10.25 -19.17
C VAL A 176 -9.74 -11.67 -19.22
N ARG A 177 -11.04 -11.82 -19.43
CA ARG A 177 -11.71 -13.13 -19.58
C ARG A 177 -11.25 -13.90 -20.81
N GLN A 178 -10.97 -13.20 -21.91
CA GLN A 178 -10.52 -13.82 -23.16
C GLN A 178 -9.13 -14.48 -23.00
N TYR A 179 -8.22 -13.83 -22.26
CA TYR A 179 -6.83 -14.28 -22.16
C TYR A 179 -6.48 -14.99 -20.85
N SER A 180 -7.36 -14.94 -19.84
CA SER A 180 -7.04 -15.44 -18.51
C SER A 180 -6.60 -16.89 -18.46
N ARG A 181 -7.20 -17.76 -19.27
CA ARG A 181 -6.84 -19.18 -19.30
C ARG A 181 -5.37 -19.39 -19.65
N GLN A 182 -4.87 -18.63 -20.63
CA GLN A 182 -3.46 -18.66 -21.04
C GLN A 182 -2.57 -18.10 -19.95
N TRP A 183 -3.01 -17.04 -19.27
CA TRP A 183 -2.27 -16.44 -18.17
C TRP A 183 -2.16 -17.38 -16.97
N TYR A 184 -3.21 -18.16 -16.67
CA TYR A 184 -3.17 -19.19 -15.63
C TYR A 184 -2.20 -20.31 -15.98
N ALA A 185 -2.20 -20.78 -17.23
CA ALA A 185 -1.25 -21.80 -17.68
C ALA A 185 0.19 -21.30 -17.56
N PHE A 186 0.45 -20.06 -17.99
CA PHE A 186 1.75 -19.41 -17.85
C PHE A 186 2.19 -19.26 -16.39
N ALA A 187 1.27 -18.89 -15.50
CA ALA A 187 1.58 -18.63 -14.09
C ALA A 187 1.40 -19.85 -13.16
N GLN A 188 1.19 -21.05 -13.70
CA GLN A 188 0.77 -22.23 -12.93
C GLN A 188 1.73 -22.54 -11.78
N ASP A 189 3.03 -22.51 -12.02
CA ASP A 189 4.05 -22.77 -10.99
C ASP A 189 4.07 -21.68 -9.92
N CYS A 190 3.79 -20.43 -10.30
CA CYS A 190 3.71 -19.32 -9.36
C CYS A 190 2.46 -19.43 -8.47
N VAL A 191 1.33 -19.76 -9.08
CA VAL A 191 0.03 -19.98 -8.42
C VAL A 191 0.09 -21.18 -7.47
N ALA A 192 0.63 -22.31 -7.91
CA ALA A 192 0.74 -23.53 -7.12
C ALA A 192 1.61 -23.32 -5.86
N ARG A 193 2.71 -22.57 -5.99
CA ARG A 193 3.60 -22.27 -4.85
C ARG A 193 2.97 -21.37 -3.80
N THR A 194 2.07 -20.46 -4.19
CA THR A 194 1.47 -19.50 -3.25
C THR A 194 0.06 -19.88 -2.79
N GLY A 195 -0.55 -20.90 -3.40
CA GLY A 195 -1.97 -21.22 -3.20
C GLY A 195 -2.89 -20.04 -3.56
N GLY A 196 -2.42 -19.14 -4.42
CA GLY A 196 -3.08 -17.88 -4.74
C GLY A 196 -3.91 -17.95 -6.02
N SER A 197 -4.52 -16.84 -6.40
CA SER A 197 -5.12 -16.65 -7.72
C SER A 197 -4.45 -15.49 -8.44
N LEU A 198 -4.57 -15.48 -9.77
CA LEU A 198 -4.14 -14.32 -10.53
C LEU A 198 -5.01 -13.12 -10.16
N PHE A 199 -4.37 -11.96 -10.22
CA PHE A 199 -5.00 -10.69 -9.97
C PHE A 199 -4.52 -9.69 -11.02
N VAL A 200 -5.45 -8.97 -11.63
CA VAL A 200 -5.18 -7.98 -12.67
C VAL A 200 -5.52 -6.59 -12.13
N VAL A 201 -4.54 -5.71 -12.10
CA VAL A 201 -4.66 -4.36 -11.54
C VAL A 201 -5.49 -3.49 -12.48
N THR A 202 -6.59 -2.94 -11.96
CA THR A 202 -7.41 -1.91 -12.62
C THR A 202 -7.31 -0.54 -11.96
N GLY A 203 -6.65 -0.45 -10.81
CA GLY A 203 -6.38 0.81 -10.15
C GLY A 203 -5.39 0.65 -9.00
N CYS A 204 -4.72 1.73 -8.65
CA CYS A 204 -3.79 1.76 -7.53
C CYS A 204 -3.82 3.11 -6.83
N ASP A 205 -3.47 3.11 -5.54
CA ASP A 205 -3.11 4.33 -4.82
C ASP A 205 -1.61 4.30 -4.55
N LYS A 206 -0.95 5.43 -4.77
CA LYS A 206 0.51 5.55 -4.62
C LYS A 206 0.88 6.72 -3.72
N ALA A 207 1.88 6.51 -2.91
CA ALA A 207 2.44 7.51 -2.02
C ALA A 207 3.94 7.70 -2.31
N THR A 208 4.47 8.85 -1.90
CA THR A 208 5.91 9.10 -1.80
C THR A 208 6.44 8.68 -0.43
N SER A 209 5.65 8.94 0.62
CA SER A 209 5.96 8.57 1.99
C SER A 209 4.78 7.91 2.69
N TRP A 210 5.08 6.97 3.60
CA TRP A 210 4.10 6.32 4.45
C TRP A 210 4.72 5.75 5.71
N GLY A 211 3.87 5.56 6.71
CA GLY A 211 4.17 4.74 7.89
C GLY A 211 3.02 3.80 8.16
N LEU A 212 3.30 2.51 8.33
CA LEU A 212 2.30 1.52 8.72
C LEU A 212 2.64 0.89 10.06
N ALA A 213 1.59 0.53 10.79
CA ALA A 213 1.69 -0.20 12.02
C ALA A 213 0.56 -1.24 12.10
N THR A 214 0.90 -2.41 12.61
CA THR A 214 -0.06 -3.48 12.90
C THR A 214 0.18 -3.98 14.30
N SER A 215 -0.89 -4.33 15.00
CA SER A 215 -0.79 -5.09 16.24
C SER A 215 -1.93 -6.09 16.31
N SER A 216 -1.60 -7.26 16.82
CA SER A 216 -2.56 -8.23 17.32
C SER A 216 -2.22 -8.50 18.77
N ALA A 217 -3.11 -8.10 19.68
CA ALA A 217 -2.94 -8.28 21.11
C ALA A 217 -4.02 -9.23 21.65
N THR A 218 -3.67 -9.99 22.68
CA THR A 218 -4.62 -10.79 23.45
C THR A 218 -5.55 -9.91 24.32
N SER A 219 -5.14 -8.66 24.57
CA SER A 219 -5.87 -7.63 25.33
C SER A 219 -6.62 -6.65 24.42
N ALA A 220 -7.69 -6.03 24.93
CA ALA A 220 -8.62 -5.20 24.16
C ALA A 220 -8.16 -3.74 23.90
N ALA A 221 -7.03 -3.32 24.47
CA ALA A 221 -6.46 -1.98 24.27
C ALA A 221 -5.03 -2.08 23.74
N VAL A 222 -4.77 -1.39 22.63
CA VAL A 222 -3.48 -1.38 21.94
C VAL A 222 -3.07 0.08 21.67
N GLY A 223 -1.88 0.47 22.12
CA GLY A 223 -1.24 1.74 21.79
C GLY A 223 -0.13 1.59 20.75
N PHE A 224 0.12 2.63 19.96
CA PHE A 224 1.21 2.74 18.99
C PHE A 224 1.78 4.16 19.03
N SER A 225 3.08 4.37 18.81
CA SER A 225 3.64 5.74 18.66
C SER A 225 4.49 5.88 17.42
N LEU A 226 4.03 6.74 16.50
CA LEU A 226 4.80 7.17 15.34
C LEU A 226 5.62 8.40 15.74
N LYS A 227 6.95 8.27 15.82
CA LYS A 227 7.83 9.40 16.05
C LYS A 227 8.30 10.00 14.74
N PHE A 228 8.45 11.32 14.75
CA PHE A 228 8.97 12.09 13.63
C PHE A 228 10.37 12.56 14.02
N ALA A 229 11.36 12.00 13.35
CA ALA A 229 12.74 12.44 13.45
C ALA A 229 13.10 13.20 12.17
N VAL A 230 13.91 14.25 12.30
CA VAL A 230 14.63 14.82 11.16
C VAL A 230 16.10 14.68 11.49
N LEU A 231 16.83 13.90 10.71
CA LEU A 231 18.29 13.96 10.72
C LEU A 231 18.69 15.16 9.85
N GLY A 232 19.41 16.12 10.43
CA GLY A 232 20.10 17.12 9.65
C GLY A 232 21.22 16.44 8.86
N VAL A 233 21.00 16.23 7.56
CA VAL A 233 22.09 15.82 6.66
C VAL A 233 22.92 17.08 6.36
N ALA A 234 24.24 16.95 6.36
CA ALA A 234 25.21 18.05 6.31
C ALA A 234 25.19 18.96 5.06
N GLU A 235 24.14 18.91 4.23
CA GLU A 235 24.01 19.66 2.97
C GLU A 235 22.62 20.33 2.80
N GLY A 236 21.94 20.67 3.90
CA GLY A 236 20.80 21.60 3.87
C GLY A 236 19.49 21.04 3.29
N THR A 237 19.42 19.74 2.99
CA THR A 237 18.17 19.08 2.56
C THR A 237 17.49 18.43 3.76
N LEU A 238 16.29 18.91 4.12
CA LEU A 238 15.43 18.31 5.15
C LEU A 238 14.66 17.13 4.54
N ALA A 239 15.01 15.89 4.89
CA ALA A 239 14.21 14.72 4.54
C ALA A 239 13.45 14.25 5.80
N PRO A 240 12.12 14.08 5.75
CA PRO A 240 11.38 13.57 6.90
C PRO A 240 11.78 12.11 7.15
N GLN A 241 12.19 11.80 8.39
CA GLN A 241 12.35 10.42 8.85
C GLN A 241 11.22 10.04 9.79
N PHE A 242 10.68 8.85 9.57
CA PHE A 242 9.60 8.29 10.38
C PHE A 242 10.19 7.10 11.14
N GLU A 243 10.23 7.20 12.45
CA GLU A 243 10.68 6.13 13.33
C GLU A 243 9.54 5.76 14.25
N TRP A 244 9.10 4.51 14.21
CA TRP A 244 8.14 4.04 15.21
C TRP A 244 8.89 3.73 16.49
N GLN A 245 8.42 4.26 17.62
CA GLN A 245 8.86 3.76 18.92
C GLN A 245 7.79 2.86 19.51
N ASP A 246 8.25 1.69 19.89
CA ASP A 246 7.41 0.60 20.31
C ASP A 246 6.84 0.81 21.73
N PHE A 247 5.58 0.41 21.89
CA PHE A 247 4.90 0.25 23.17
C PHE A 247 4.21 -1.13 23.23
N GLY A 248 4.83 -2.20 22.70
CA GLY A 248 4.38 -3.59 22.84
C GLY A 248 4.52 -4.48 21.59
N SER A 249 3.60 -5.44 21.40
CA SER A 249 3.67 -6.47 20.32
C SER A 249 3.29 -5.94 18.91
N ALA A 250 3.76 -4.76 18.53
CA ALA A 250 3.44 -4.12 17.26
C ALA A 250 4.52 -4.37 16.20
N THR A 251 4.10 -4.63 14.95
CA THR A 251 4.98 -4.61 13.78
C THR A 251 4.79 -3.31 13.04
N VAL A 252 5.89 -2.65 12.72
CA VAL A 252 5.94 -1.29 12.20
C VAL A 252 6.87 -1.21 11.01
N ARG A 253 6.50 -0.40 10.01
CA ARG A 253 7.31 -0.13 8.82
C ARG A 253 7.12 1.31 8.37
N THR A 254 8.12 1.87 7.70
CA THR A 254 8.08 3.22 7.14
C THR A 254 8.81 3.26 5.80
N SER A 255 8.39 4.17 4.93
CA SER A 255 9.10 4.48 3.69
C SER A 255 10.47 5.09 4.02
N SER A 256 11.50 4.74 3.27
CA SER A 256 12.82 5.41 3.38
C SER A 256 12.71 6.91 3.09
N SER A 257 13.53 7.73 3.75
CA SER A 257 13.54 9.20 3.58
C SER A 257 13.99 9.67 2.20
N ASN A 258 14.55 8.78 1.37
CA ASN A 258 15.03 9.08 0.03
C ASN A 258 13.99 8.77 -1.07
N ALA A 259 12.81 8.28 -0.68
CA ALA A 259 11.74 7.95 -1.61
C ALA A 259 11.02 9.21 -2.12
N CYS A 260 11.63 9.95 -3.03
CA CYS A 260 10.97 11.08 -3.71
C CYS A 260 10.04 10.66 -4.86
N ALA A 261 10.04 9.39 -5.27
CA ALA A 261 9.20 8.89 -6.35
C ALA A 261 7.83 8.44 -5.83
N GLU A 262 6.75 8.86 -6.49
CA GLU A 262 5.38 8.39 -6.23
C GLU A 262 5.17 6.99 -6.85
N ASN A 263 5.98 6.02 -6.39
CA ASN A 263 6.02 4.65 -6.89
C ASN A 263 5.61 3.62 -5.83
N GLN A 264 5.32 4.06 -4.61
CA GLN A 264 5.03 3.17 -3.48
C GLN A 264 3.53 2.89 -3.42
N CYS A 265 3.13 1.67 -3.78
CA CYS A 265 1.73 1.32 -3.95
C CYS A 265 1.11 0.90 -2.61
N ILE A 266 0.17 1.70 -2.08
CA ILE A 266 -0.44 1.46 -0.76
C ILE A 266 -1.77 0.68 -0.85
N PHE A 267 -2.50 0.82 -1.96
CA PHE A 267 -3.72 0.06 -2.23
C PHE A 267 -3.80 -0.35 -3.69
N ILE A 268 -4.34 -1.54 -3.93
CA ILE A 268 -4.57 -2.10 -5.27
C ILE A 268 -6.05 -2.43 -5.44
N ARG A 269 -6.58 -2.11 -6.61
CA ARG A 269 -7.92 -2.50 -7.08
C ARG A 269 -7.77 -3.27 -8.38
N GLY A 270 -8.67 -4.21 -8.61
CA GLY A 270 -8.50 -5.12 -9.73
C GLY A 270 -9.53 -6.24 -9.78
N ILE A 271 -9.26 -7.16 -10.69
CA ILE A 271 -10.07 -8.34 -10.97
C ILE A 271 -9.26 -9.54 -10.48
N GLY A 272 -9.84 -10.35 -9.60
CA GLY A 272 -9.22 -11.59 -9.15
C GLY A 272 -10.26 -12.71 -9.04
N GLY A 273 -9.80 -13.96 -9.01
CA GLY A 273 -10.61 -15.13 -8.65
C GLY A 273 -11.63 -15.63 -9.69
N ASP A 274 -12.24 -14.78 -10.50
CA ASP A 274 -13.31 -15.17 -11.43
C ASP A 274 -12.80 -15.38 -12.85
N PHE A 275 -11.90 -16.34 -12.99
CA PHE A 275 -11.47 -16.82 -14.30
C PHE A 275 -12.17 -18.15 -14.54
N PRO A 276 -12.84 -18.33 -15.69
CA PRO A 276 -13.72 -19.46 -15.88
C PRO A 276 -12.97 -20.76 -15.59
N PRO A 277 -13.49 -21.63 -14.70
CA PRO A 277 -12.97 -22.97 -14.58
C PRO A 277 -13.14 -23.66 -15.94
N SER A 278 -12.12 -24.46 -16.27
CA SER A 278 -12.05 -25.35 -17.43
C SER A 278 -13.35 -26.08 -17.72
#